data_AF-A0A9W5YTZ7-F1
#
_entry.id   AF-A0A9W5YTZ7-F1
#
_cell.length_a   1.000
_cell.length_b   1.000
_cell.length_c   1.000
_cell.angle_alpha   90.00
_cell.angle_beta   90.00
_cell.angle_gamma   90.00
#
_symmetry.space_group_name_H-M   'P 1'
#
loop_
_entity.id
_entity.type
_entity.pdbx_description
1 polymer ?
#
loop_
_entity_poly.entity_id
_entity_poly.type
_entity_poly.pdbx_seq_one_letter_code
_entity_poly.pdbx_strand_id
1 'polypeptide(L)'
;MGLYDTIIRNTNHGPLDAIADKIAQCKRLARSIKSQRPSRSSLPTKIYQSFPSSNVILELARLYFATFESCYRILARESFMTHCQTYLNNPEPTDSCIVLQILLVIAIAGPLHQDSTVRIEVASKAGMWIHTAQTWLSAPLEKSRLTLKGVQVHCLLLLARQVSQVGADLIWISTGALMRIAMQMGLHQDPNCLSEVDPTDKELRRRLWYTILELNLQASLDSGMLPMIATGDWNTEPPSDHNLGIEANAEEEIAADKLTNFQTILSKSIPLRLQASRLINNLQEEPPYEEVLEVGKELASACRDISVTLDQSDSASPLDQFASSFCTHLIRRFTLCLHYKFALKARANPLYSHSRKAGVEAALDIISLIEDDLYGRVLRSGGGMFRDIVTRAAILVFLESSPDPEAESTSLAKRRDHARREALLRDARCVVQYAKDRVHHGETNVKVYIFLNMMLAQAEARLSGQSEEEAVSRVMHEGADVCYSIMQDMLTRVSVASTGPDTASSENTLNRCDDFGESLDLGFDSVYDNDFNLDFPDFELFSGW
;
A
#
# COMPACT_ATOMS: atom_id res chain seq x y z
N MET A 1 -7.69 -22.12 47.68
CA MET A 1 -6.63 -21.09 47.69
C MET A 1 -5.50 -21.59 46.83
N GLY A 2 -5.29 -20.96 45.67
CA GLY A 2 -4.27 -21.40 44.71
C GLY A 2 -2.88 -21.03 45.19
N LEU A 3 -1.85 -21.72 44.69
CA LEU A 3 -0.43 -21.44 44.96
C LEU A 3 -0.09 -19.94 44.85
N TYR A 4 -0.78 -19.23 43.95
CA TYR A 4 -0.66 -17.79 43.73
C TYR A 4 -1.05 -16.93 44.94
N ASP A 5 -2.11 -17.28 45.68
CA ASP A 5 -2.54 -16.55 46.89
C ASP A 5 -1.56 -16.69 48.04
N THR A 6 -0.77 -17.79 48.05
CA THR A 6 0.23 -18.05 49.09
C THR A 6 1.50 -17.22 48.87
N ILE A 7 1.78 -16.83 47.62
CA ILE A 7 2.95 -16.02 47.25
C ILE A 7 2.74 -14.54 47.58
N ILE A 8 1.51 -14.03 47.46
CA ILE A 8 1.23 -12.58 47.61
C ILE A 8 1.01 -12.18 49.08
N ARG A 9 0.56 -13.08 49.96
CA ARG A 9 0.17 -12.73 51.35
C ARG A 9 1.30 -12.70 52.39
N ASN A 10 2.53 -13.09 52.04
CA ASN A 10 3.68 -13.05 52.97
C ASN A 10 4.64 -11.89 52.65
N THR A 11 4.13 -10.66 52.72
CA THR A 11 4.97 -9.46 52.80
C THR A 11 5.35 -9.20 54.25
N ASN A 12 6.40 -9.88 54.71
CA ASN A 12 7.23 -9.45 55.84
C ASN A 12 8.55 -10.23 55.76
N HIS A 13 9.56 -9.57 55.16
CA HIS A 13 10.99 -9.93 55.08
C HIS A 13 11.32 -11.42 55.30
N GLY A 14 11.31 -12.19 54.22
CA GLY A 14 11.50 -13.65 54.28
C GLY A 14 12.19 -14.26 53.06
N PRO A 15 12.42 -15.59 53.07
CA PRO A 15 13.20 -16.34 52.07
C PRO A 15 12.66 -16.24 50.62
N LEU A 16 11.44 -15.71 50.43
CA LEU A 16 10.86 -15.42 49.12
C LEU A 16 11.55 -14.23 48.42
N ASP A 17 12.05 -13.24 49.16
CA ASP A 17 12.79 -12.10 48.60
C ASP A 17 14.14 -12.56 48.02
N ALA A 18 14.84 -13.44 48.74
CA ALA A 18 16.09 -14.04 48.27
C ALA A 18 15.89 -14.92 47.01
N ILE A 19 14.73 -15.58 46.89
CA ILE A 19 14.35 -16.33 45.70
C ILE A 19 14.03 -15.37 44.54
N ALA A 20 13.27 -14.30 44.78
CA ALA A 20 12.98 -13.27 43.78
C ALA A 20 14.26 -12.61 43.24
N ASP A 21 15.20 -12.28 44.12
CA ASP A 21 16.51 -11.72 43.77
C ASP A 21 17.35 -12.71 42.94
N LYS A 22 17.38 -13.99 43.33
CA LYS A 22 18.06 -15.03 42.53
C LYS A 22 17.40 -15.20 41.17
N ILE A 23 16.07 -15.16 41.08
CA ILE A 23 15.35 -15.19 39.80
C ILE A 23 15.71 -13.97 38.94
N ALA A 24 15.81 -12.77 39.52
CA ALA A 24 16.22 -11.57 38.81
C ALA A 24 17.68 -11.66 38.32
N GLN A 25 18.60 -12.20 39.13
CA GLN A 25 19.97 -12.49 38.73
C GLN A 25 20.03 -13.51 37.59
N CYS A 26 19.29 -14.62 37.68
CA CYS A 26 19.17 -15.60 36.60
C CYS A 26 18.62 -14.96 35.32
N LYS A 27 17.63 -14.06 35.42
CA LYS A 27 17.12 -13.29 34.26
C LYS A 27 18.21 -12.41 33.64
N ARG A 28 19.04 -11.73 34.44
CA ARG A 28 20.17 -10.92 33.94
C ARG A 28 21.23 -11.79 33.27
N LEU A 29 21.65 -12.89 33.90
CA LEU A 29 22.59 -13.86 33.31
C LEU A 29 22.04 -14.46 32.01
N ALA A 30 20.76 -14.86 31.99
CA ALA A 30 20.11 -15.38 30.79
C ALA A 30 20.05 -14.33 29.66
N ARG A 31 19.86 -13.04 29.97
CA ARG A 31 19.97 -11.95 28.98
C ARG A 31 21.39 -11.85 28.43
N SER A 32 22.41 -11.90 29.29
CA SER A 32 23.82 -11.86 28.89
C SER A 32 24.26 -13.08 28.05
N ILE A 33 23.78 -14.29 28.37
CA ILE A 33 24.05 -15.49 27.57
C ILE A 33 23.38 -15.39 26.20
N LYS A 34 22.15 -14.85 26.15
CA LYS A 34 21.42 -14.66 24.90
C LYS A 34 22.06 -13.59 24.03
N SER A 35 22.63 -12.53 24.59
CA SER A 35 23.34 -11.49 23.83
C SER A 35 24.67 -11.97 23.24
N GLN A 36 25.24 -13.09 23.72
CA GLN A 36 26.44 -13.71 23.17
C GLN A 36 26.14 -14.72 22.04
N ARG A 37 24.88 -15.09 21.83
CA ARG A 37 24.52 -15.94 20.68
C ARG A 37 24.84 -15.18 19.40
N PRO A 38 25.15 -15.87 18.27
CA PRO A 38 25.42 -15.22 17.01
C PRO A 38 24.24 -14.34 16.57
N SER A 39 24.23 -13.08 16.99
CA SER A 39 23.24 -12.11 16.55
C SER A 39 23.68 -11.62 15.19
N ARG A 40 22.87 -11.81 14.15
CA ARG A 40 23.09 -11.19 12.83
C ARG A 40 22.68 -9.71 12.85
N SER A 41 23.24 -8.98 13.81
CA SER A 41 22.99 -7.55 14.08
C SER A 41 23.72 -6.62 13.09
N SER A 42 24.63 -7.14 12.27
CA SER A 42 25.39 -6.33 11.33
C SER A 42 24.58 -6.07 10.07
N LEU A 43 24.16 -4.81 9.89
CA LEU A 43 23.88 -4.27 8.56
C LEU A 43 25.16 -4.36 7.70
N PRO A 44 25.03 -4.34 6.36
CA PRO A 44 26.18 -4.22 5.48
C PRO A 44 27.12 -3.09 5.93
N THR A 45 28.43 -3.38 6.02
CA THR A 45 29.46 -2.54 6.67
C THR A 45 29.65 -1.15 6.06
N LYS A 46 29.03 -0.86 4.91
CA LYS A 46 29.08 0.43 4.19
C LYS A 46 27.71 0.93 3.76
N ILE A 47 26.63 0.50 4.41
CA ILE A 47 25.27 0.88 4.02
C ILE A 47 25.06 2.40 4.01
N TYR A 48 25.76 3.14 4.86
CA TYR A 48 25.74 4.60 4.90
C TYR A 48 26.22 5.27 3.59
N GLN A 49 27.09 4.62 2.82
CA GLN A 49 27.56 5.14 1.52
C GLN A 49 26.48 5.11 0.44
N SER A 50 25.43 4.32 0.64
CA SER A 50 24.31 4.29 -0.29
C SER A 50 23.36 5.47 -0.13
N PHE A 51 23.37 6.16 1.01
CA PHE A 51 22.44 7.24 1.26
C PHE A 51 22.64 8.41 0.28
N PRO A 52 21.57 9.13 -0.09
CA PRO A 52 21.70 10.41 -0.76
C PRO A 52 22.29 11.46 0.20
N SER A 53 22.49 12.69 -0.29
CA SER A 53 23.02 13.77 0.55
C SER A 53 22.18 14.02 1.82
N SER A 54 22.82 14.49 2.89
CA SER A 54 22.17 14.76 4.19
C SER A 54 20.93 15.65 4.09
N ASN A 55 20.95 16.64 3.19
CA ASN A 55 19.81 17.53 2.96
C ASN A 55 18.63 16.77 2.36
N VAL A 56 18.88 15.94 1.34
CA VAL A 56 17.87 15.11 0.69
C VAL A 56 17.24 14.14 1.69
N ILE A 57 18.01 13.54 2.60
CA ILE A 57 17.49 12.65 3.65
C ILE A 57 16.47 13.38 4.53
N LEU A 58 16.81 14.59 4.99
CA LEU A 58 15.93 15.38 5.85
C LEU A 58 14.69 15.90 5.11
N GLU A 59 14.82 16.26 3.83
CA GLU A 59 13.69 16.64 2.97
C GLU A 59 12.71 15.47 2.76
N LEU A 60 13.23 14.29 2.43
CA LEU A 60 12.43 13.08 2.26
C LEU A 60 11.78 12.62 3.58
N ALA A 61 12.48 12.75 4.71
CA ALA A 61 11.89 12.50 6.02
C ALA A 61 10.69 13.42 6.29
N ARG A 62 10.82 14.73 6.01
CA ARG A 62 9.71 15.68 6.16
C ARG A 62 8.54 15.35 5.23
N LEU A 63 8.83 14.97 3.97
CA LEU A 63 7.81 14.53 3.02
C LEU A 63 7.06 13.30 3.52
N TYR A 64 7.75 12.28 4.05
CA TYR A 64 7.10 11.10 4.63
C TYR A 64 6.09 11.46 5.74
N PHE A 65 6.51 12.30 6.70
CA PHE A 65 5.63 12.74 7.79
C PHE A 65 4.45 13.58 7.31
N ALA A 66 4.64 14.34 6.23
CA ALA A 66 3.58 15.16 5.66
C ALA A 66 2.61 14.40 4.75
N THR A 67 2.89 13.13 4.45
CA THR A 67 2.14 12.35 3.45
C THR A 67 1.59 11.07 4.05
N PHE A 68 2.29 9.95 3.93
CA PHE A 68 1.83 8.63 4.40
C PHE A 68 1.52 8.59 5.90
N GLU A 69 2.20 9.43 6.68
CA GLU A 69 2.06 9.40 8.12
C GLU A 69 0.75 10.01 8.64
N SER A 70 0.02 10.74 7.79
CA SER A 70 -1.37 11.17 8.06
C SER A 70 -2.34 9.99 8.28
N CYS A 71 -2.07 8.85 7.63
CA CYS A 71 -2.93 7.66 7.67
C CYS A 71 -2.35 6.53 8.54
N TYR A 72 -1.04 6.30 8.47
CA TYR A 72 -0.43 5.11 9.09
C TYR A 72 0.19 5.33 10.46
N ARG A 73 0.62 6.54 10.83
CA ARG A 73 1.24 6.90 12.13
C ARG A 73 2.24 5.88 12.69
N ILE A 74 3.14 5.37 11.86
CA ILE A 74 4.14 4.35 12.22
C ILE A 74 5.21 4.92 13.17
N LEU A 75 5.69 6.12 12.90
CA LEU A 75 6.83 6.75 13.57
C LEU A 75 6.40 7.98 14.39
N ALA A 76 7.14 8.25 15.47
CA ALA A 76 7.04 9.53 16.20
C ALA A 76 7.99 10.55 15.54
N ARG A 77 7.44 11.68 15.09
CA ARG A 77 8.14 12.69 14.29
C ARG A 77 9.41 13.20 14.95
N GLU A 78 9.29 13.78 16.14
CA GLU A 78 10.42 14.43 16.81
C GLU A 78 11.54 13.44 17.11
N SER A 79 11.21 12.28 17.68
CA SER A 79 12.18 11.20 17.94
C SER A 79 12.90 10.76 16.66
N PHE A 80 12.18 10.55 15.56
CA PHE A 80 12.79 10.14 14.30
C PHE A 80 13.68 11.23 13.72
N MET A 81 13.26 12.50 13.74
CA MET A 81 14.07 13.61 13.23
C MET A 81 15.37 13.77 14.04
N THR A 82 15.32 13.62 15.36
CA THR A 82 16.52 13.59 16.21
C THR A 82 17.44 12.42 15.83
N HIS A 83 16.88 11.23 15.60
CA HIS A 83 17.68 10.07 15.16
C HIS A 83 18.34 10.30 13.79
N CYS A 84 17.62 10.90 12.82
CA CYS A 84 18.18 11.28 11.53
C CYS A 84 19.37 12.23 11.72
N GLN A 85 19.20 13.33 12.46
CA GLN A 85 20.28 14.30 12.69
C GLN A 85 21.48 13.66 13.38
N THR A 86 21.24 12.82 14.39
CA THR A 86 22.30 12.09 15.11
C THR A 86 23.09 11.19 14.15
N TYR A 87 22.39 10.41 13.33
CA TYR A 87 23.01 9.51 12.36
C TYR A 87 23.79 10.26 11.27
N LEU A 88 23.28 11.40 10.80
CA LEU A 88 23.97 12.24 9.81
C LEU A 88 25.26 12.84 10.35
N ASN A 89 25.32 13.16 11.65
CA ASN A 89 26.51 13.70 12.30
C ASN A 89 27.54 12.61 12.66
N ASN A 90 27.06 11.41 13.00
CA ASN A 90 27.91 10.27 13.32
C ASN A 90 27.33 8.98 12.69
N PRO A 91 27.80 8.56 11.50
CA PRO A 91 27.25 7.42 10.76
C PRO A 91 27.63 6.05 11.35
N GLU A 92 28.19 5.99 12.57
CA GLU A 92 28.42 4.72 13.26
C GLU A 92 27.09 4.09 13.71
N PRO A 93 26.82 2.81 13.35
CA PRO A 93 25.54 2.18 13.62
C PRO A 93 25.38 1.89 15.12
N THR A 94 24.62 2.75 15.83
CA THR A 94 24.25 2.49 17.24
C THR A 94 23.03 1.56 17.36
N ASP A 95 22.09 1.63 16.40
CA ASP A 95 20.88 0.80 16.35
C ASP A 95 20.48 0.49 14.90
N SER A 96 20.50 -0.79 14.50
CA SER A 96 20.14 -1.23 13.15
C SER A 96 18.71 -0.84 12.76
N CYS A 97 17.77 -0.82 13.71
CA CYS A 97 16.38 -0.45 13.42
C CYS A 97 16.28 0.99 12.93
N ILE A 98 17.02 1.92 13.55
CA ILE A 98 17.01 3.33 13.16
C ILE A 98 17.50 3.47 11.71
N VAL A 99 18.64 2.85 11.38
CA VAL A 99 19.19 2.91 10.02
C VAL A 99 18.19 2.36 9.00
N LEU A 100 17.55 1.23 9.29
CA LEU A 100 16.53 0.63 8.43
C LEU A 100 15.29 1.54 8.30
N GLN A 101 14.85 2.17 9.38
CA GLN A 101 13.74 3.13 9.33
C GLN A 101 14.08 4.30 8.40
N ILE A 102 15.28 4.87 8.48
CA ILE A 102 15.71 5.96 7.59
C ILE A 102 15.73 5.50 6.13
N LEU A 103 16.31 4.33 5.85
CA LEU A 103 16.36 3.77 4.49
C LEU A 103 14.96 3.58 3.88
N LEU A 104 14.04 3.02 4.66
CA LEU A 104 12.68 2.76 4.19
C LEU A 104 11.88 4.05 4.05
N VAL A 105 12.03 5.02 4.95
CA VAL A 105 11.40 6.35 4.84
C VAL A 105 11.85 7.07 3.58
N ILE A 106 13.15 7.04 3.25
CA ILE A 106 13.69 7.61 2.02
C ILE A 106 13.13 6.88 0.79
N ALA A 107 13.05 5.53 0.81
CA ALA A 107 12.47 4.75 -0.28
C ALA A 107 11.00 5.09 -0.53
N ILE A 108 10.21 5.28 0.53
CA ILE A 108 8.79 5.62 0.48
C ILE A 108 8.58 7.05 -0.04
N ALA A 109 9.33 8.03 0.47
CA ALA A 109 9.15 9.42 0.10
C ALA A 109 9.86 9.79 -1.23
N GLY A 110 10.81 8.98 -1.69
CA GLY A 110 11.61 9.22 -2.88
C GLY A 110 10.82 9.67 -4.10
N PRO A 111 9.78 8.92 -4.54
CA PRO A 111 8.94 9.29 -5.68
C PRO A 111 8.23 10.64 -5.55
N LEU A 112 8.06 11.15 -4.34
CA LEU A 112 7.36 12.41 -4.05
C LEU A 112 8.26 13.63 -4.18
N HIS A 113 9.58 13.45 -4.29
CA HIS A 113 10.52 14.55 -4.35
C HIS A 113 10.29 15.42 -5.59
N GLN A 114 10.40 16.75 -5.44
CA GLN A 114 10.17 17.70 -6.54
C GLN A 114 11.22 17.56 -7.65
N ASP A 115 12.50 17.40 -7.28
CA ASP A 115 13.60 17.19 -8.22
C ASP A 115 13.60 15.77 -8.80
N SER A 116 13.54 15.68 -10.14
CA SER A 116 13.59 14.42 -10.90
C SER A 116 14.90 13.64 -10.73
N THR A 117 16.03 14.31 -10.52
CA THR A 117 17.33 13.67 -10.37
C THR A 117 17.38 12.86 -9.07
N VAL A 118 16.88 13.45 -7.98
CA VAL A 118 16.72 12.77 -6.69
C VAL A 118 15.77 11.59 -6.79
N ARG A 119 14.65 11.72 -7.52
CA ARG A 119 13.72 10.59 -7.73
C ARG A 119 14.42 9.42 -8.40
N ILE A 120 15.18 9.67 -9.47
CA ILE A 120 15.92 8.64 -10.21
C ILE A 120 16.99 8.00 -9.32
N GLU A 121 17.76 8.81 -8.58
CA GLU A 121 18.79 8.31 -7.67
C GLU A 121 18.19 7.40 -6.60
N VAL A 122 17.12 7.84 -5.92
CA VAL A 122 16.45 7.06 -4.89
C VAL A 122 15.85 5.79 -5.46
N ALA A 123 15.16 5.85 -6.60
CA ALA A 123 14.57 4.68 -7.25
C ALA A 123 15.64 3.62 -7.59
N SER A 124 16.83 4.05 -8.04
CA SER A 124 17.94 3.13 -8.36
C SER A 124 18.48 2.35 -7.16
N LYS A 125 18.30 2.88 -5.93
CA LYS A 125 18.82 2.30 -4.68
C LYS A 125 17.74 1.67 -3.80
N ALA A 126 16.47 2.03 -4.00
CA ALA A 126 15.34 1.59 -3.18
C ALA A 126 15.25 0.06 -3.09
N GLY A 127 15.48 -0.64 -4.22
CA GLY A 127 15.52 -2.11 -4.25
C GLY A 127 16.51 -2.68 -3.23
N MET A 128 17.77 -2.24 -3.25
CA MET A 128 18.79 -2.71 -2.30
C MET A 128 18.41 -2.43 -0.84
N TRP A 129 17.85 -1.26 -0.55
CA TRP A 129 17.41 -0.89 0.80
C TRP A 129 16.28 -1.80 1.31
N ILE A 130 15.29 -2.06 0.46
CA ILE A 130 14.17 -2.97 0.73
C ILE A 130 14.68 -4.39 0.98
N HIS A 131 15.58 -4.91 0.14
CA HIS A 131 16.18 -6.24 0.31
C HIS A 131 16.99 -6.34 1.61
N THR A 132 17.68 -5.26 1.99
CA THR A 132 18.43 -5.21 3.25
C THR A 132 17.49 -5.29 4.46
N ALA A 133 16.40 -4.52 4.46
CA ALA A 133 15.39 -4.58 5.52
C ALA A 133 14.67 -5.93 5.59
N GLN A 134 14.30 -6.50 4.43
CA GLN A 134 13.69 -7.83 4.35
C GLN A 134 14.63 -8.91 4.90
N THR A 135 15.90 -8.90 4.49
CA THR A 135 16.91 -9.84 5.01
C THR A 135 17.09 -9.71 6.51
N TRP A 136 17.09 -8.46 7.01
CA TRP A 136 17.17 -8.21 8.45
C TRP A 136 15.96 -8.81 9.16
N LEU A 137 14.73 -8.58 8.70
CA LEU A 137 13.49 -9.10 9.32
C LEU A 137 13.34 -10.62 9.22
N SER A 138 13.79 -11.25 8.13
CA SER A 138 13.72 -12.70 7.91
C SER A 138 14.73 -13.51 8.74
N ALA A 139 15.62 -12.86 9.50
CA ALA A 139 16.53 -13.54 10.40
C ALA A 139 15.76 -14.37 11.46
N PRO A 140 16.32 -15.49 11.97
CA PRO A 140 15.65 -16.32 12.97
C PRO A 140 15.05 -15.49 14.12
N LEU A 141 13.77 -15.71 14.39
CA LEU A 141 13.01 -14.93 15.37
C LEU A 141 13.54 -15.16 16.79
N GLU A 142 14.38 -14.26 17.25
CA GLU A 142 14.80 -14.18 18.65
C GLU A 142 13.87 -13.25 19.43
N LYS A 143 13.56 -13.59 20.68
CA LYS A 143 12.73 -12.75 21.56
C LYS A 143 13.25 -11.31 21.70
N SER A 144 14.57 -11.11 21.56
CA SER A 144 15.24 -9.80 21.59
C SER A 144 14.85 -8.88 20.43
N ARG A 145 14.28 -9.42 19.35
CA ARG A 145 13.92 -8.69 18.13
C ARG A 145 12.44 -8.35 18.02
N LEU A 146 11.63 -8.88 18.92
CA LEU A 146 10.20 -8.55 19.04
C LEU A 146 10.05 -7.22 19.79
N THR A 147 10.47 -6.14 19.12
CA THR A 147 10.41 -4.77 19.63
C THR A 147 9.46 -3.92 18.81
N LEU A 148 8.92 -2.84 19.38
CA LEU A 148 8.06 -1.91 18.63
C LEU A 148 8.82 -1.30 17.44
N LYS A 149 10.12 -1.03 17.58
CA LYS A 149 10.99 -0.62 16.47
C LYS A 149 11.06 -1.65 15.33
N GLY A 150 11.13 -2.94 15.67
CA GLY A 150 11.09 -4.02 14.67
C GLY A 150 9.75 -4.06 13.93
N VAL A 151 8.64 -3.84 14.64
CA VAL A 151 7.29 -3.72 14.04
C VAL A 151 7.22 -2.50 13.12
N GLN A 152 7.76 -1.34 13.53
CA GLN A 152 7.85 -0.14 12.69
C GLN A 152 8.61 -0.41 11.39
N VAL A 153 9.78 -1.07 11.46
CA VAL A 153 10.56 -1.46 10.28
C VAL A 153 9.74 -2.36 9.36
N HIS A 154 8.96 -3.30 9.90
CA HIS A 154 8.11 -4.19 9.11
C HIS A 154 6.97 -3.44 8.41
N CYS A 155 6.28 -2.53 9.11
CA CYS A 155 5.25 -1.68 8.49
C CYS A 155 5.82 -0.82 7.35
N LEU A 156 6.96 -0.15 7.60
CA LEU A 156 7.65 0.66 6.59
C LEU A 156 8.10 -0.19 5.41
N LEU A 157 8.58 -1.42 5.65
CA LEU A 157 9.02 -2.32 4.58
C LEU A 157 7.85 -2.69 3.65
N LEU A 158 6.69 -3.01 4.21
CA LEU A 158 5.51 -3.35 3.41
C LEU A 158 5.04 -2.16 2.56
N LEU A 159 5.11 -0.94 3.11
CA LEU A 159 4.78 0.27 2.38
C LEU A 159 5.82 0.59 1.29
N ALA A 160 7.13 0.50 1.60
CA ALA A 160 8.21 0.73 0.65
C ALA A 160 8.15 -0.24 -0.53
N ARG A 161 7.88 -1.52 -0.27
CA ARG A 161 7.69 -2.54 -1.32
C ARG A 161 6.56 -2.18 -2.28
N GLN A 162 5.44 -1.66 -1.77
CA GLN A 162 4.34 -1.19 -2.61
C GLN A 162 4.75 0.07 -3.39
N VAL A 163 5.29 1.09 -2.74
CA VAL A 163 5.66 2.35 -3.40
C VAL A 163 6.78 2.17 -4.44
N SER A 164 7.68 1.21 -4.26
CA SER A 164 8.81 0.94 -5.16
C SER A 164 8.63 -0.30 -6.05
N GLN A 165 7.43 -0.88 -6.14
CA GLN A 165 7.14 -2.07 -6.97
C GLN A 165 8.01 -3.31 -6.65
N VAL A 166 8.49 -3.47 -5.41
CA VAL A 166 9.33 -4.61 -5.03
C VAL A 166 8.48 -5.73 -4.42
N GLY A 167 8.09 -6.70 -5.27
CA GLY A 167 7.26 -7.83 -4.86
C GLY A 167 5.94 -7.37 -4.22
N ALA A 168 5.32 -6.34 -4.80
CA ALA A 168 4.11 -5.71 -4.28
C ALA A 168 2.91 -6.67 -4.27
N ASP A 169 2.87 -7.63 -5.20
CA ASP A 169 1.81 -8.64 -5.28
C ASP A 169 1.89 -9.69 -4.15
N LEU A 170 3.05 -9.78 -3.48
CA LEU A 170 3.30 -10.73 -2.38
C LEU A 170 3.14 -10.10 -0.99
N ILE A 171 2.52 -8.92 -0.91
CA ILE A 171 2.37 -8.17 0.34
C ILE A 171 1.45 -8.88 1.33
N TRP A 172 0.42 -9.59 0.87
CA TRP A 172 -0.52 -10.32 1.74
C TRP A 172 0.19 -11.34 2.64
N ILE A 173 1.09 -12.15 2.07
CA ILE A 173 1.88 -13.15 2.82
C ILE A 173 2.71 -12.47 3.93
N SER A 174 3.40 -11.38 3.55
CA SER A 174 4.31 -10.66 4.45
C SER A 174 3.56 -9.90 5.54
N THR A 175 2.36 -9.42 5.23
CA THR A 175 1.44 -8.80 6.18
C THR A 175 0.89 -9.82 7.17
N GLY A 176 0.63 -11.06 6.74
CA GLY A 176 0.23 -12.13 7.66
C GLY A 176 1.31 -12.53 8.65
N ALA A 177 2.58 -12.49 8.24
CA ALA A 177 3.69 -12.66 9.18
C ALA A 177 3.72 -11.52 10.22
N LEU A 178 3.56 -10.27 9.79
CA LEU A 178 3.49 -9.11 10.68
C LEU A 178 2.32 -9.19 11.67
N MET A 179 1.12 -9.55 11.20
CA MET A 179 -0.06 -9.71 12.04
C MET A 179 0.20 -10.71 13.18
N ARG A 180 0.75 -11.89 12.86
CA ARG A 180 1.08 -12.91 13.87
C ARG A 180 2.18 -12.45 14.83
N ILE A 181 3.20 -11.74 14.33
CA ILE A 181 4.25 -11.14 15.18
C ILE A 181 3.63 -10.14 16.17
N ALA A 182 2.76 -9.26 15.70
CA ALA A 182 2.08 -8.25 16.52
C ALA A 182 1.15 -8.88 17.57
N MET A 183 0.38 -9.90 17.18
CA MET A 183 -0.46 -10.66 18.11
C MET A 183 0.39 -11.39 19.16
N GLN A 184 1.49 -12.03 18.76
CA GLN A 184 2.45 -12.68 19.68
C GLN A 184 3.09 -11.70 20.67
N MET A 185 3.22 -10.43 20.28
CA MET A 185 3.68 -9.32 21.12
C MET A 185 2.57 -8.65 21.95
N GLY A 186 1.32 -9.09 21.78
CA GLY A 186 0.16 -8.59 22.52
C GLY A 186 -0.40 -7.26 22.01
N LEU A 187 -0.13 -6.83 20.76
CA LEU A 187 -0.62 -5.54 20.24
C LEU A 187 -2.15 -5.51 20.02
N HIS A 188 -2.78 -6.67 19.88
CA HIS A 188 -4.23 -6.84 19.80
C HIS A 188 -4.94 -6.66 21.16
N GLN A 189 -4.17 -6.55 22.24
CA GLN A 189 -4.67 -6.33 23.58
C GLN A 189 -4.44 -4.86 23.98
N ASP A 190 -5.47 -4.19 24.49
CA ASP A 190 -5.33 -2.79 24.90
C ASP A 190 -4.24 -2.67 25.98
N PRO A 191 -3.29 -1.73 25.81
CA PRO A 191 -2.18 -1.60 26.75
C PRO A 191 -2.59 -1.11 28.13
N ASN A 192 -3.85 -0.69 28.35
CA ASN A 192 -4.37 -0.45 29.71
C ASN A 192 -4.54 -1.73 30.52
N CYS A 193 -4.68 -2.89 29.85
CA CYS A 193 -4.67 -4.18 30.52
C CYS A 193 -3.25 -4.62 30.94
N LEU A 194 -2.21 -3.94 30.43
CA LEU A 194 -0.82 -4.20 30.76
C LEU A 194 -0.40 -3.35 31.97
N SER A 195 0.13 -3.98 33.02
CA SER A 195 0.70 -3.28 34.16
C SER A 195 2.00 -2.56 33.77
N GLU A 196 2.16 -1.31 34.21
CA GLU A 196 3.43 -0.54 34.14
C GLU A 196 4.01 -0.32 32.72
N VAL A 197 3.18 0.14 31.76
CA VAL A 197 3.65 0.60 30.44
C VAL A 197 3.57 2.13 30.37
N ASP A 198 4.64 2.77 29.87
CA ASP A 198 4.71 4.22 29.65
C ASP A 198 3.58 4.71 28.72
N PRO A 199 2.90 5.84 29.00
CA PRO A 199 1.82 6.35 28.17
C PRO A 199 2.18 6.50 26.68
N THR A 200 3.42 6.89 26.38
CA THR A 200 3.94 7.03 25.01
C THR A 200 3.98 5.67 24.29
N ASP A 201 4.45 4.64 25.01
CA ASP A 201 4.49 3.27 24.50
C ASP A 201 3.09 2.67 24.32
N LYS A 202 2.14 3.01 25.20
CA LYS A 202 0.74 2.59 25.05
C LYS A 202 0.15 3.14 23.76
N GLU A 203 0.33 4.42 23.53
CA GLU A 203 -0.18 5.09 22.33
C GLU A 203 0.51 4.59 21.05
N LEU A 204 1.83 4.39 21.07
CA LEU A 204 2.55 3.80 19.94
C LEU A 204 2.05 2.38 19.62
N ARG A 205 1.75 1.56 20.63
CA ARG A 205 1.15 0.22 20.44
C ARG A 205 -0.21 0.30 19.75
N ARG A 206 -1.08 1.23 20.15
CA ARG A 206 -2.39 1.44 19.51
C ARG A 206 -2.22 1.84 18.05
N ARG A 207 -1.39 2.84 17.76
CA ARG A 207 -1.10 3.28 16.39
C ARG A 207 -0.66 2.13 15.52
N LEU A 208 0.38 1.40 15.94
CA LEU A 208 0.92 0.28 15.17
C LEU A 208 -0.10 -0.84 14.98
N TRP A 209 -0.92 -1.15 15.98
CA TRP A 209 -1.99 -2.14 15.82
C TRP A 209 -2.97 -1.74 14.72
N TYR A 210 -3.44 -0.50 14.73
CA TYR A 210 -4.37 0.01 13.73
C TYR A 210 -3.73 0.15 12.34
N THR A 211 -2.44 0.51 12.25
CA THR A 211 -1.67 0.42 11.00
C THR A 211 -1.65 -1.00 10.43
N ILE A 212 -1.42 -2.00 11.29
CA ILE A 212 -1.32 -3.41 10.87
C ILE A 212 -2.69 -3.93 10.42
N LEU A 213 -3.77 -3.54 11.09
CA LEU A 213 -5.13 -3.83 10.64
C LEU A 213 -5.40 -3.22 9.26
N GLU A 214 -4.99 -1.96 9.04
CA GLU A 214 -5.12 -1.28 7.75
C GLU A 214 -4.34 -2.00 6.64
N LEU A 215 -3.06 -2.30 6.87
CA LEU A 215 -2.23 -3.04 5.91
C LEU A 215 -2.83 -4.41 5.59
N ASN A 216 -3.35 -5.13 6.59
CA ASN A 216 -4.00 -6.43 6.40
C ASN A 216 -5.28 -6.32 5.56
N LEU A 217 -6.09 -5.29 5.80
CA LEU A 217 -7.30 -5.03 5.02
C LEU A 217 -6.98 -4.78 3.55
N GLN A 218 -6.06 -3.84 3.27
CA GLN A 218 -5.66 -3.51 1.90
C GLN A 218 -5.07 -4.73 1.19
N ALA A 219 -4.15 -5.44 1.82
CA ALA A 219 -3.51 -6.61 1.22
C ALA A 219 -4.50 -7.77 0.98
N SER A 220 -5.53 -7.91 1.81
CA SER A 220 -6.59 -8.92 1.62
C SER A 220 -7.46 -8.57 0.43
N LEU A 221 -7.78 -7.28 0.24
CA LEU A 221 -8.51 -6.81 -0.93
C LEU A 221 -7.71 -7.04 -2.23
N ASP A 222 -6.41 -6.76 -2.21
CA ASP A 222 -5.52 -6.90 -3.38
C ASP A 222 -5.38 -8.36 -3.82
N SER A 223 -5.21 -9.27 -2.87
CA SER A 223 -4.97 -10.70 -3.12
C SER A 223 -6.25 -11.52 -3.31
N GLY A 224 -7.44 -10.91 -3.17
CA GLY A 224 -8.71 -11.64 -3.18
C GLY A 224 -8.88 -12.60 -1.99
N MET A 225 -8.08 -12.44 -0.93
CA MET A 225 -8.08 -13.34 0.24
C MET A 225 -8.93 -12.79 1.38
N LEU A 226 -9.43 -13.67 2.25
CA LEU A 226 -10.12 -13.22 3.46
C LEU A 226 -9.15 -12.51 4.42
N PRO A 227 -9.60 -11.44 5.11
CA PRO A 227 -8.82 -10.83 6.19
C PRO A 227 -8.51 -11.84 7.30
N MET A 228 -7.28 -11.80 7.81
CA MET A 228 -6.79 -12.75 8.82
C MET A 228 -7.37 -12.56 10.24
N ILE A 229 -8.32 -11.64 10.39
CA ILE A 229 -8.86 -11.24 11.68
C ILE A 229 -10.34 -10.85 11.57
N ALA A 230 -11.12 -11.16 12.59
CA ALA A 230 -12.53 -10.80 12.73
C ALA A 230 -12.76 -9.73 13.79
N THR A 231 -13.84 -8.99 13.60
CA THR A 231 -14.34 -8.05 14.61
C THR A 231 -14.57 -8.81 15.91
N GLY A 232 -13.89 -8.40 16.98
CA GLY A 232 -13.92 -9.08 18.29
C GLY A 232 -12.64 -9.82 18.66
N ASP A 233 -11.71 -10.03 17.71
CA ASP A 233 -10.42 -10.69 17.98
C ASP A 233 -9.39 -9.76 18.66
N TRP A 234 -9.72 -8.49 18.85
CA TRP A 234 -8.91 -7.50 19.54
C TRP A 234 -9.78 -6.63 20.44
N ASN A 235 -9.18 -6.06 21.49
CA ASN A 235 -9.82 -5.08 22.36
C ASN A 235 -9.01 -3.77 22.48
N THR A 236 -7.94 -3.62 21.71
CA THR A 236 -7.17 -2.38 21.62
C THR A 236 -8.06 -1.22 21.21
N GLU A 237 -8.10 -0.17 22.04
CA GLU A 237 -8.86 1.05 21.76
C GLU A 237 -8.24 1.85 20.60
N PRO A 238 -9.03 2.64 19.86
CA PRO A 238 -8.52 3.52 18.81
C PRO A 238 -7.40 4.44 19.30
N PRO A 239 -6.42 4.77 18.43
CA PRO A 239 -5.35 5.71 18.79
C PRO A 239 -5.91 7.09 19.11
N SER A 240 -5.21 7.83 19.98
CA SER A 240 -5.58 9.20 20.31
C SER A 240 -5.28 10.15 19.15
N ASP A 241 -5.95 11.30 19.15
CA ASP A 241 -5.71 12.30 18.10
C ASP A 241 -4.34 13.01 18.23
N HIS A 242 -3.83 13.13 19.46
CA HIS A 242 -2.65 13.88 19.84
C HIS A 242 -1.36 13.38 19.16
N ASN A 243 -0.33 14.22 19.00
CA ASN A 243 1.00 13.80 18.51
C ASN A 243 1.89 13.29 19.66
N LEU A 244 2.65 12.21 19.42
CA LEU A 244 3.59 11.66 20.41
C LEU A 244 4.84 12.54 20.52
N GLY A 245 5.20 12.96 21.74
CA GLY A 245 6.46 13.66 22.02
C GLY A 245 6.38 15.18 22.08
N ILE A 246 5.19 15.78 22.08
CA ILE A 246 5.02 17.21 22.34
C ILE A 246 4.90 17.40 23.86
N GLU A 247 6.00 17.79 24.51
CA GLU A 247 5.87 18.50 25.79
C GLU A 247 5.18 19.84 25.49
N ALA A 248 4.17 20.20 26.28
CA ALA A 248 3.34 21.38 26.09
C ALA A 248 4.15 22.69 26.15
N ASN A 249 4.79 23.05 25.04
CA ASN A 249 5.44 24.33 24.82
C ASN A 249 4.60 25.10 23.79
N ALA A 250 3.90 26.13 24.26
CA ALA A 250 2.83 26.87 23.60
C ALA A 250 3.21 27.64 22.31
N GLU A 251 4.43 27.48 21.78
CA GLU A 251 4.91 28.17 20.57
C GLU A 251 5.09 27.23 19.36
N GLU A 252 5.30 25.92 19.58
CA GLU A 252 5.32 24.90 18.50
C GLU A 252 3.94 24.29 18.21
N GLU A 253 2.94 24.61 19.04
CA GLU A 253 1.52 24.27 18.86
C GLU A 253 0.96 24.72 17.50
N ILE A 254 1.54 25.75 16.85
CA ILE A 254 0.90 26.37 15.68
C ILE A 254 1.22 25.66 14.35
N ALA A 255 2.26 24.83 14.28
CA ALA A 255 2.72 24.19 13.04
C ALA A 255 2.58 22.66 13.00
N ALA A 256 2.76 21.98 14.13
CA ALA A 256 2.61 20.51 14.21
C ALA A 256 1.14 20.05 14.35
N ASP A 257 0.25 20.96 14.81
CA ASP A 257 -1.18 20.71 15.06
C ASP A 257 -2.05 20.90 13.79
N LYS A 258 -1.44 21.22 12.65
CA LYS A 258 -2.15 21.42 11.36
C LYS A 258 -2.19 20.19 10.45
N LEU A 259 -1.48 19.12 10.78
CA LEU A 259 -1.45 17.93 9.92
C LEU A 259 -2.64 17.02 10.20
N THR A 260 -3.48 16.84 9.20
CA THR A 260 -4.71 16.06 9.30
C THR A 260 -4.42 14.60 9.68
N ASN A 261 -5.02 14.15 10.79
CA ASN A 261 -4.92 12.77 11.26
C ASN A 261 -6.09 11.92 10.71
N PHE A 262 -5.86 11.23 9.61
CA PHE A 262 -6.83 10.31 9.02
C PHE A 262 -6.86 8.93 9.69
N GLN A 263 -5.87 8.57 10.51
CA GLN A 263 -5.86 7.29 11.20
C GLN A 263 -7.10 7.10 12.08
N THR A 264 -7.63 8.17 12.69
CA THR A 264 -8.86 8.11 13.49
C THR A 264 -10.08 7.70 12.65
N ILE A 265 -10.21 8.24 11.43
CA ILE A 265 -11.29 7.91 10.49
C ILE A 265 -11.13 6.48 9.97
N LEU A 266 -9.90 6.12 9.56
CA LEU A 266 -9.58 4.77 9.10
C LEU A 266 -9.87 3.73 10.20
N SER A 267 -9.49 4.01 11.44
CA SER A 267 -9.71 3.13 12.60
C SER A 267 -11.20 2.84 12.83
N LYS A 268 -12.05 3.87 12.72
CA LYS A 268 -13.51 3.72 12.87
C LYS A 268 -14.14 2.93 11.72
N SER A 269 -13.58 3.02 10.51
CA SER A 269 -14.12 2.32 9.33
C SER A 269 -13.63 0.87 9.17
N ILE A 270 -12.65 0.41 9.96
CA ILE A 270 -12.10 -0.96 9.88
C ILE A 270 -13.19 -2.05 9.96
N PRO A 271 -14.13 -2.03 10.94
CA PRO A 271 -15.15 -3.09 11.05
C PRO A 271 -15.99 -3.22 9.77
N LEU A 272 -16.44 -2.09 9.22
CA LEU A 272 -17.20 -2.03 7.97
C LEU A 272 -16.39 -2.57 6.79
N ARG A 273 -15.11 -2.16 6.67
CA ARG A 273 -14.24 -2.63 5.59
C ARG A 273 -13.86 -4.10 5.72
N LEU A 274 -13.79 -4.64 6.93
CA LEU A 274 -13.66 -6.10 7.17
C LEU A 274 -14.90 -6.85 6.69
N GLN A 275 -16.10 -6.34 6.98
CA GLN A 275 -17.35 -6.92 6.47
C GLN A 275 -17.38 -6.88 4.94
N ALA A 276 -17.09 -5.72 4.33
CA ALA A 276 -17.03 -5.56 2.88
C ALA A 276 -16.01 -6.53 2.25
N SER A 277 -14.80 -6.62 2.79
CA SER A 277 -13.77 -7.55 2.28
C SER A 277 -14.21 -9.01 2.32
N ARG A 278 -14.92 -9.44 3.36
CA ARG A 278 -15.48 -10.80 3.42
C ARG A 278 -16.52 -11.06 2.34
N LEU A 279 -17.37 -10.09 2.04
CA LEU A 279 -18.37 -10.20 0.97
C LEU A 279 -17.71 -10.23 -0.41
N ILE A 280 -16.72 -9.37 -0.63
CA ILE A 280 -15.97 -9.29 -1.90
C ILE A 280 -15.21 -10.60 -2.16
N ASN A 281 -14.53 -11.12 -1.13
CA ASN A 281 -13.60 -12.26 -1.26
C ASN A 281 -14.25 -13.60 -0.86
N ASN A 282 -15.58 -13.69 -0.85
CA ASN A 282 -16.27 -14.95 -0.56
C ASN A 282 -16.12 -15.92 -1.74
N LEU A 283 -15.46 -17.06 -1.51
CA LEU A 283 -15.19 -18.09 -2.53
C LEU A 283 -16.37 -19.04 -2.77
N GLN A 284 -17.41 -19.00 -1.92
CA GLN A 284 -18.51 -19.95 -1.98
C GLN A 284 -19.64 -19.43 -2.87
N GLU A 285 -20.67 -18.85 -2.25
CA GLU A 285 -21.84 -18.32 -2.95
C GLU A 285 -21.72 -16.81 -3.15
N GLU A 286 -22.32 -16.32 -4.23
CA GLU A 286 -22.45 -14.88 -4.45
C GLU A 286 -23.26 -14.27 -3.29
N PRO A 287 -22.76 -13.19 -2.65
CA PRO A 287 -23.47 -12.59 -1.53
C PRO A 287 -24.87 -12.12 -1.94
N PRO A 288 -25.87 -12.20 -1.05
CA PRO A 288 -27.18 -11.64 -1.30
C PRO A 288 -27.08 -10.17 -1.71
N TYR A 289 -27.79 -9.80 -2.78
CA TYR A 289 -27.65 -8.44 -3.33
C TYR A 289 -28.07 -7.35 -2.34
N GLU A 290 -29.04 -7.62 -1.48
CA GLU A 290 -29.46 -6.69 -0.42
C GLU A 290 -28.31 -6.34 0.53
N GLU A 291 -27.51 -7.34 0.94
CA GLU A 291 -26.36 -7.13 1.82
C GLU A 291 -25.28 -6.27 1.14
N VAL A 292 -25.08 -6.46 -0.16
CA VAL A 292 -24.18 -5.63 -0.99
C VAL A 292 -24.64 -4.17 -1.00
N LEU A 293 -25.95 -3.92 -1.10
CA LEU A 293 -26.52 -2.58 -1.07
C LEU A 293 -26.40 -1.93 0.32
N GLU A 294 -26.65 -2.68 1.39
CA GLU A 294 -26.52 -2.20 2.77
C GLU A 294 -25.09 -1.78 3.08
N VAL A 295 -24.12 -2.67 2.85
CA VAL A 295 -22.69 -2.37 3.06
C VAL A 295 -22.21 -1.25 2.15
N GLY A 296 -22.66 -1.21 0.89
CA GLY A 296 -22.34 -0.13 -0.05
C GLY A 296 -22.81 1.25 0.44
N LYS A 297 -24.01 1.33 1.03
CA LYS A 297 -24.55 2.57 1.60
C LYS A 297 -23.73 3.05 2.80
N GLU A 298 -23.30 2.14 3.67
CA GLU A 298 -22.45 2.47 4.81
C GLU A 298 -21.06 2.94 4.36
N LEU A 299 -20.45 2.28 3.36
CA LEU A 299 -19.17 2.69 2.78
C LEU A 299 -19.27 4.09 2.17
N ALA A 300 -20.35 4.37 1.43
CA ALA A 300 -20.60 5.71 0.90
C ALA A 300 -20.75 6.76 2.01
N SER A 301 -21.27 6.38 3.19
CA SER A 301 -21.31 7.28 4.35
C SER A 301 -19.94 7.54 4.93
N ALA A 302 -19.12 6.50 5.09
CA ALA A 302 -17.74 6.64 5.56
C ALA A 302 -16.92 7.56 4.63
N CYS A 303 -17.12 7.47 3.32
CA CYS A 303 -16.49 8.41 2.36
C CYS A 303 -16.95 9.86 2.56
N ARG A 304 -18.23 10.10 2.85
CA ARG A 304 -18.73 11.47 3.10
C ARG A 304 -18.12 12.07 4.36
N ASP A 305 -17.89 11.27 5.41
CA ASP A 305 -17.27 11.73 6.64
C ASP A 305 -15.82 12.21 6.40
N ILE A 306 -15.10 11.60 5.45
CA ILE A 306 -13.79 12.08 4.99
C ILE A 306 -13.93 13.46 4.36
N SER A 307 -14.83 13.63 3.39
CA SER A 307 -15.07 14.92 2.70
C SER A 307 -15.44 16.03 3.69
N VAL A 308 -16.30 15.76 4.66
CA VAL A 308 -16.67 16.74 5.70
C VAL A 308 -15.47 17.14 6.56
N THR A 309 -14.59 16.20 6.90
CA THR A 309 -13.37 16.49 7.68
C THR A 309 -12.38 17.34 6.87
N LEU A 310 -12.31 17.10 5.56
CA LEU A 310 -11.47 17.84 4.63
C LEU A 310 -11.96 19.27 4.38
N ASP A 311 -13.26 19.45 4.18
CA ASP A 311 -13.86 20.77 3.96
C ASP A 311 -13.71 21.71 5.17
N GLN A 312 -13.44 21.15 6.35
CA GLN A 312 -13.15 21.90 7.58
C GLN A 312 -11.67 22.32 7.72
N SER A 313 -10.79 21.81 6.85
CA SER A 313 -9.37 22.13 6.83
C SER A 313 -9.11 23.25 5.81
N ASP A 314 -9.16 24.50 6.26
CA ASP A 314 -9.13 25.75 5.46
C ASP A 314 -7.84 26.01 4.62
N SER A 315 -6.97 25.01 4.40
CA SER A 315 -5.75 25.14 3.60
C SER A 315 -5.58 23.99 2.60
N ALA A 316 -5.78 24.27 1.31
CA ALA A 316 -5.48 23.33 0.23
C ALA A 316 -3.98 23.33 -0.11
N SER A 317 -3.12 22.86 0.82
CA SER A 317 -1.73 22.58 0.46
C SER A 317 -1.65 21.28 -0.35
N PRO A 318 -0.68 21.12 -1.27
CA PRO A 318 -0.49 19.85 -1.98
C PRO A 318 -0.28 18.63 -1.05
N LEU A 319 0.19 18.86 0.18
CA LEU A 319 0.41 17.82 1.18
C LEU A 319 -0.91 17.40 1.85
N ASP A 320 -1.80 18.35 2.13
CA ASP A 320 -3.16 18.08 2.61
C ASP A 320 -3.97 17.34 1.53
N GLN A 321 -3.77 17.71 0.27
CA GLN A 321 -4.33 17.01 -0.88
C GLN A 321 -3.83 15.56 -0.95
N PHE A 322 -2.53 15.32 -0.79
CA PHE A 322 -2.00 13.95 -0.75
C PHE A 322 -2.66 13.11 0.35
N ALA A 323 -2.73 13.65 1.57
CA ALA A 323 -3.29 12.93 2.72
C ALA A 323 -4.77 12.57 2.48
N SER A 324 -5.53 13.52 1.93
CA SER A 324 -6.91 13.33 1.46
C SER A 324 -7.04 12.24 0.40
N SER A 325 -6.25 12.34 -0.68
CA SER A 325 -6.25 11.42 -1.80
C SER A 325 -5.89 10.01 -1.33
N PHE A 326 -4.92 9.88 -0.42
CA PHE A 326 -4.51 8.60 0.12
C PHE A 326 -5.60 7.97 1.01
N CYS A 327 -6.19 8.74 1.93
CA CYS A 327 -7.30 8.26 2.76
C CYS A 327 -8.52 7.85 1.90
N THR A 328 -8.86 8.69 0.91
CA THR A 328 -9.93 8.42 -0.06
C THR A 328 -9.66 7.14 -0.82
N HIS A 329 -8.44 6.93 -1.32
CA HIS A 329 -8.02 5.70 -1.97
C HIS A 329 -8.24 4.49 -1.05
N LEU A 330 -7.75 4.52 0.19
CA LEU A 330 -7.86 3.40 1.13
C LEU A 330 -9.32 2.94 1.36
N ILE A 331 -10.30 3.85 1.30
CA ILE A 331 -11.71 3.52 1.53
C ILE A 331 -12.46 3.26 0.21
N ARG A 332 -12.29 4.08 -0.83
CA ARG A 332 -13.03 3.99 -2.11
C ARG A 332 -12.81 2.68 -2.84
N ARG A 333 -11.64 2.05 -2.68
CA ARG A 333 -11.34 0.72 -3.22
C ARG A 333 -12.39 -0.33 -2.83
N PHE A 334 -12.87 -0.30 -1.58
CA PHE A 334 -13.88 -1.23 -1.10
C PHE A 334 -15.22 -1.01 -1.81
N THR A 335 -15.61 0.25 -2.05
CA THR A 335 -16.84 0.56 -2.79
C THR A 335 -16.75 0.05 -4.23
N LEU A 336 -15.63 0.32 -4.91
CA LEU A 336 -15.41 -0.15 -6.28
C LEU A 336 -15.48 -1.68 -6.34
N CYS A 337 -14.70 -2.38 -5.52
CA CYS A 337 -14.62 -3.84 -5.54
C CYS A 337 -15.95 -4.51 -5.14
N LEU A 338 -16.68 -3.96 -4.16
CA LEU A 338 -17.99 -4.47 -3.72
C LEU A 338 -19.02 -4.44 -4.85
N HIS A 339 -19.08 -3.34 -5.59
CA HIS A 339 -20.05 -3.20 -6.67
C HIS A 339 -19.56 -3.76 -8.01
N TYR A 340 -18.27 -4.03 -8.18
CA TYR A 340 -17.65 -4.39 -9.46
C TYR A 340 -18.38 -5.51 -10.20
N LYS A 341 -18.52 -6.68 -9.58
CA LYS A 341 -19.17 -7.86 -10.19
C LYS A 341 -20.62 -7.58 -10.60
N PHE A 342 -21.37 -6.87 -9.75
CA PHE A 342 -22.77 -6.53 -10.00
C PHE A 342 -22.91 -5.45 -11.08
N ALA A 343 -21.98 -4.50 -11.14
CA ALA A 343 -21.91 -3.49 -12.19
C ALA A 343 -21.72 -4.14 -13.58
N LEU A 344 -20.86 -5.17 -13.68
CA LEU A 344 -20.70 -5.95 -14.92
C LEU A 344 -22.01 -6.64 -15.33
N LYS A 345 -22.73 -7.22 -14.36
CA LYS A 345 -24.01 -7.91 -14.58
C LYS A 345 -25.16 -6.96 -14.94
N ALA A 346 -25.05 -5.68 -14.62
CA ALA A 346 -26.13 -4.71 -14.83
C ALA A 346 -26.51 -4.51 -16.31
N ARG A 347 -25.62 -4.85 -17.25
CA ARG A 347 -25.95 -4.87 -18.68
C ARG A 347 -27.00 -5.93 -19.04
N ALA A 348 -26.93 -7.09 -18.40
CA ALA A 348 -27.86 -8.19 -18.66
C ALA A 348 -29.06 -8.19 -17.71
N ASN A 349 -28.92 -7.58 -16.52
CA ASN A 349 -29.96 -7.55 -15.49
C ASN A 349 -30.10 -6.15 -14.87
N PRO A 350 -31.19 -5.41 -15.17
CA PRO A 350 -31.46 -4.09 -14.63
C PRO A 350 -31.55 -4.01 -13.10
N LEU A 351 -31.73 -5.14 -12.40
CA LEU A 351 -31.71 -5.19 -10.93
C LEU A 351 -30.43 -4.57 -10.36
N TYR A 352 -29.30 -4.71 -11.06
CA TYR A 352 -27.98 -4.25 -10.58
C TYR A 352 -27.66 -2.80 -10.98
N SER A 353 -28.64 -2.04 -11.44
CA SER A 353 -28.47 -0.63 -11.87
C SER A 353 -27.86 0.27 -10.79
N HIS A 354 -28.16 0.01 -9.51
CA HIS A 354 -27.53 0.74 -8.41
C HIS A 354 -26.03 0.46 -8.33
N SER A 355 -25.61 -0.82 -8.41
CA SER A 355 -24.19 -1.18 -8.42
C SER A 355 -23.45 -0.64 -9.63
N ARG A 356 -24.10 -0.60 -10.80
CA ARG A 356 -23.53 0.07 -11.99
C ARG A 356 -23.21 1.53 -11.69
N LYS A 357 -24.18 2.27 -11.17
CA LYS A 357 -23.99 3.69 -10.81
C LYS A 357 -22.90 3.86 -9.75
N ALA A 358 -23.02 3.17 -8.61
CA ALA A 358 -22.08 3.29 -7.50
C ALA A 358 -20.66 2.85 -7.87
N GLY A 359 -20.53 1.80 -8.69
CA GLY A 359 -19.25 1.31 -9.20
C GLY A 359 -18.57 2.31 -10.15
N VAL A 360 -19.33 2.91 -11.07
CA VAL A 360 -18.81 3.95 -11.98
C VAL A 360 -18.42 5.20 -11.21
N GLU A 361 -19.23 5.67 -10.25
CA GLU A 361 -18.88 6.82 -9.40
C GLU A 361 -17.59 6.56 -8.62
N ALA A 362 -17.44 5.38 -8.01
CA ALA A 362 -16.20 5.00 -7.33
C ALA A 362 -15.01 4.90 -8.29
N ALA A 363 -15.21 4.42 -9.52
CA ALA A 363 -14.17 4.36 -10.53
C ALA A 363 -13.68 5.76 -10.95
N LEU A 364 -14.61 6.69 -11.17
CA LEU A 364 -14.29 8.08 -11.51
C LEU A 364 -13.56 8.78 -10.36
N ASP A 365 -14.00 8.58 -9.12
CA ASP A 365 -13.30 9.09 -7.92
C ASP A 365 -11.85 8.58 -7.89
N ILE A 366 -11.61 7.28 -8.15
CA ILE A 366 -10.27 6.68 -8.18
C ILE A 366 -9.42 7.25 -9.31
N ILE A 367 -9.99 7.45 -10.50
CA ILE A 367 -9.29 8.02 -11.66
C ILE A 367 -8.91 9.48 -11.40
N SER A 368 -9.76 10.25 -10.73
CA SER A 368 -9.46 11.64 -10.36
C SER A 368 -8.20 11.78 -9.49
N LEU A 369 -7.84 10.73 -8.74
CA LEU A 369 -6.62 10.71 -7.92
C LEU A 369 -5.33 10.72 -8.76
N ILE A 370 -5.39 10.39 -10.06
CA ILE A 370 -4.25 10.43 -10.98
C ILE A 370 -3.79 11.88 -11.21
N GLU A 371 -4.72 12.83 -11.13
CA GLU A 371 -4.50 14.26 -11.35
C GLU A 371 -3.85 14.96 -10.13
N ASP A 372 -3.84 14.32 -8.96
CA ASP A 372 -3.08 14.80 -7.80
C ASP A 372 -1.58 14.78 -8.12
N ASP A 373 -0.88 15.90 -7.87
CA ASP A 373 0.54 16.04 -8.20
C ASP A 373 1.41 15.04 -7.44
N LEU A 374 1.25 14.93 -6.12
CA LEU A 374 2.08 14.07 -5.29
C LEU A 374 1.55 12.65 -5.30
N TYR A 375 0.25 12.47 -5.09
CA TYR A 375 -0.35 11.14 -4.99
C TYR A 375 -0.35 10.43 -6.35
N GLY A 376 -0.59 11.16 -7.44
CA GLY A 376 -0.49 10.62 -8.79
C GLY A 376 0.92 10.09 -9.13
N ARG A 377 1.99 10.64 -8.54
CA ARG A 377 3.35 10.06 -8.69
C ARG A 377 3.46 8.69 -8.04
N VAL A 378 2.82 8.47 -6.89
CA VAL A 378 2.75 7.14 -6.26
C VAL A 378 1.97 6.18 -7.13
N LEU A 379 0.81 6.59 -7.66
CA LEU A 379 0.03 5.76 -8.59
C LEU A 379 0.84 5.38 -9.83
N ARG A 380 1.66 6.29 -10.38
CA ARG A 380 2.52 6.04 -11.55
C ARG A 380 3.77 5.19 -11.26
N SER A 381 4.18 5.05 -10.00
CA SER A 381 5.43 4.37 -9.63
C SER A 381 5.29 3.20 -8.65
N GLY A 382 4.15 3.00 -8.00
CA GLY A 382 3.91 1.93 -7.00
C GLY A 382 3.24 0.67 -7.57
N GLY A 383 3.38 -0.48 -6.93
CA GLY A 383 2.69 -1.73 -7.26
C GLY A 383 1.52 -2.03 -6.31
N GLY A 384 0.91 -3.21 -6.45
CA GLY A 384 -0.20 -3.66 -5.62
C GLY A 384 -1.36 -2.66 -5.63
N MET A 385 -1.81 -2.23 -4.45
CA MET A 385 -2.94 -1.30 -4.32
C MET A 385 -2.88 -0.03 -5.17
N PHE A 386 -1.69 0.49 -5.45
CA PHE A 386 -1.48 1.72 -6.24
C PHE A 386 -1.59 1.52 -7.75
N ARG A 387 -1.49 0.27 -8.23
CA ARG A 387 -1.58 -0.10 -9.66
C ARG A 387 -2.95 -0.70 -9.97
N ASP A 388 -3.33 -1.74 -9.24
CA ASP A 388 -4.38 -2.68 -9.68
C ASP A 388 -5.77 -2.05 -9.68
N ILE A 389 -6.03 -1.12 -8.75
CA ILE A 389 -7.35 -0.51 -8.64
C ILE A 389 -7.67 0.42 -9.82
N VAL A 390 -6.66 1.09 -10.39
CA VAL A 390 -6.85 2.00 -11.52
C VAL A 390 -7.27 1.20 -12.76
N THR A 391 -6.64 0.04 -12.99
CA THR A 391 -7.04 -0.88 -14.08
C THR A 391 -8.48 -1.36 -13.93
N ARG A 392 -8.91 -1.72 -12.71
CA ARG A 392 -10.32 -2.10 -12.45
C ARG A 392 -11.27 -0.93 -12.71
N ALA A 393 -10.92 0.27 -12.26
CA ALA A 393 -11.72 1.49 -12.50
C ALA A 393 -11.87 1.76 -14.01
N ALA A 394 -10.78 1.61 -14.77
CA ALA A 394 -10.75 1.79 -16.22
C ALA A 394 -11.82 0.94 -16.93
N ILE A 395 -11.90 -0.35 -16.58
CA ILE A 395 -12.83 -1.29 -17.18
C ILE A 395 -14.28 -0.82 -17.01
N LEU A 396 -14.67 -0.34 -15.82
CA LEU A 396 -16.02 0.19 -15.59
C LEU A 396 -16.29 1.47 -16.39
N VAL A 397 -15.31 2.35 -16.54
CA VAL A 397 -15.47 3.57 -17.35
C VAL A 397 -15.66 3.24 -18.83
N PHE A 398 -14.87 2.31 -19.40
CA PHE A 398 -15.04 1.86 -20.78
C PHE A 398 -16.38 1.13 -20.99
N LEU A 399 -16.78 0.30 -20.02
CA LEU A 399 -18.10 -0.33 -20.02
C LEU A 399 -19.22 0.70 -20.05
N GLU A 400 -19.12 1.76 -19.25
CA GLU A 400 -20.15 2.80 -19.18
C GLU A 400 -20.18 3.68 -20.44
N SER A 401 -19.02 3.82 -21.10
CA SER A 401 -18.86 4.59 -22.35
C SER A 401 -19.48 3.89 -23.57
N SER A 402 -19.79 2.59 -23.46
CA SER A 402 -20.37 1.83 -24.55
C SER A 402 -21.85 2.18 -24.78
N PRO A 403 -22.34 2.07 -26.02
CA PRO A 403 -23.75 2.26 -26.33
C PRO A 403 -24.64 1.27 -25.59
N ASP A 404 -25.74 1.78 -25.07
CA ASP A 404 -26.86 0.95 -24.67
C ASP A 404 -27.67 0.58 -25.92
N PRO A 405 -27.76 -0.72 -26.30
CA PRO A 405 -28.50 -1.15 -27.48
C PRO A 405 -30.00 -0.84 -27.39
N GLU A 406 -30.53 -0.64 -26.18
CA GLU A 406 -31.94 -0.34 -25.93
C GLU A 406 -32.23 1.17 -25.81
N ALA A 407 -31.23 2.04 -26.03
CA ALA A 407 -31.38 3.48 -25.87
C ALA A 407 -32.43 4.08 -26.82
N GLU A 408 -33.28 4.96 -26.27
CA GLU A 408 -34.30 5.70 -27.04
C GLU A 408 -33.69 6.40 -28.26
N SER A 409 -34.32 6.21 -29.43
CA SER A 409 -33.81 6.70 -30.72
C SER A 409 -34.03 8.19 -30.98
N THR A 410 -34.59 8.92 -30.01
CA THR A 410 -34.90 10.35 -30.16
C THR A 410 -33.63 11.19 -30.32
N SER A 411 -33.71 12.29 -31.07
CA SER A 411 -32.56 13.18 -31.30
C SER A 411 -32.02 13.80 -30.00
N LEU A 412 -32.90 14.07 -29.03
CA LEU A 412 -32.53 14.58 -27.71
C LEU A 412 -31.86 13.51 -26.84
N ALA A 413 -32.30 12.25 -26.90
CA ALA A 413 -31.64 11.15 -26.22
C ALA A 413 -30.22 10.92 -26.78
N LYS A 414 -30.08 10.90 -28.11
CA LYS A 414 -28.78 10.79 -28.78
C LYS A 414 -27.80 11.91 -28.39
N ARG A 415 -28.25 13.17 -28.33
CA ARG A 415 -27.40 14.30 -27.91
C ARG A 415 -26.93 14.18 -26.46
N ARG A 416 -27.84 13.83 -25.54
CA ARG A 416 -27.51 13.65 -24.12
C ARG A 416 -26.52 12.51 -23.91
N ASP A 417 -26.76 11.40 -24.58
CA ASP A 417 -25.92 10.22 -24.48
C ASP A 417 -24.53 10.46 -25.10
N HIS A 418 -24.44 11.16 -26.23
CA HIS A 418 -23.15 11.60 -26.79
C HIS A 418 -22.36 12.45 -25.79
N ALA A 419 -22.97 13.47 -25.19
CA ALA A 419 -22.30 14.33 -24.21
C ALA A 419 -21.82 13.55 -22.97
N ARG A 420 -22.61 12.57 -22.53
CA ARG A 420 -22.26 11.68 -21.40
C ARG A 420 -21.06 10.80 -21.74
N ARG A 421 -21.06 10.15 -22.91
CA ARG A 421 -19.93 9.31 -23.36
C ARG A 421 -18.67 10.12 -23.55
N GLU A 422 -18.77 11.34 -24.08
CA GLU A 422 -17.62 12.21 -24.27
C GLU A 422 -16.99 12.67 -22.95
N ALA A 423 -17.80 12.82 -21.89
CA ALA A 423 -17.26 13.02 -20.55
C ALA A 423 -16.44 11.81 -20.09
N LEU A 424 -17.00 10.60 -20.18
CA LEU A 424 -16.31 9.36 -19.79
C LEU A 424 -15.04 9.09 -20.61
N LEU A 425 -15.03 9.46 -21.90
CA LEU A 425 -13.84 9.35 -22.74
C LEU A 425 -12.71 10.28 -22.30
N ARG A 426 -12.98 11.40 -21.61
CA ARG A 426 -11.91 12.22 -21.02
C ARG A 426 -11.20 11.46 -19.89
N ASP A 427 -11.97 10.82 -19.02
CA ASP A 427 -11.42 9.96 -17.95
C ASP A 427 -10.67 8.76 -18.56
N ALA A 428 -11.23 8.15 -19.61
CA ALA A 428 -10.58 7.05 -20.33
C ALA A 428 -9.22 7.44 -20.94
N ARG A 429 -9.12 8.63 -21.55
CA ARG A 429 -7.82 9.18 -22.03
C ARG A 429 -6.83 9.37 -20.89
N CYS A 430 -7.28 9.89 -19.75
CA CYS A 430 -6.45 10.03 -18.55
C CYS A 430 -5.86 8.68 -18.12
N VAL A 431 -6.68 7.63 -18.11
CA VAL A 431 -6.23 6.29 -17.73
C VAL A 431 -5.27 5.65 -18.75
N VAL A 432 -5.47 5.86 -20.06
CA VAL A 432 -4.52 5.38 -21.09
C VAL A 432 -3.18 6.10 -20.96
N GLN A 433 -3.20 7.43 -20.72
CA GLN A 433 -1.97 8.18 -20.48
C GLN A 433 -1.28 7.72 -19.20
N TYR A 434 -2.04 7.47 -18.13
CA TYR A 434 -1.53 6.87 -16.90
C TYR A 434 -0.82 5.53 -17.18
N ALA A 435 -1.46 4.62 -17.93
CA ALA A 435 -0.87 3.32 -18.26
C ALA A 435 0.41 3.47 -19.11
N LYS A 436 0.48 4.48 -19.99
CA LYS A 436 1.70 4.81 -20.72
C LYS A 436 2.80 5.32 -19.78
N ASP A 437 2.45 6.22 -18.87
CA ASP A 437 3.38 6.77 -17.89
C ASP A 437 3.93 5.67 -16.98
N ARG A 438 3.13 4.66 -16.62
CA ARG A 438 3.59 3.46 -15.90
C ARG A 438 4.73 2.75 -16.62
N VAL A 439 4.57 2.53 -17.93
CA VAL A 439 5.62 1.92 -18.76
C VAL A 439 6.87 2.78 -18.74
N HIS A 440 6.75 4.12 -18.73
CA HIS A 440 7.89 5.04 -18.55
C HIS A 440 8.53 5.02 -17.14
N HIS A 441 7.83 4.52 -16.13
CA HIS A 441 8.31 4.43 -14.74
C HIS A 441 8.77 3.01 -14.34
N GLY A 442 8.88 2.09 -15.30
CA GLY A 442 9.53 0.79 -15.11
C GLY A 442 8.58 -0.41 -15.16
N GLU A 443 7.28 -0.20 -15.43
CA GLU A 443 6.36 -1.32 -15.66
C GLU A 443 6.78 -2.10 -16.90
N THR A 444 7.07 -3.39 -16.71
CA THR A 444 7.50 -4.29 -17.80
C THR A 444 6.31 -4.99 -18.47
N ASN A 445 5.15 -5.04 -17.80
CA ASN A 445 3.94 -5.58 -18.41
C ASN A 445 3.24 -4.53 -19.28
N VAL A 446 3.57 -4.52 -20.56
CA VAL A 446 3.04 -3.57 -21.56
C VAL A 446 1.62 -3.90 -22.01
N LYS A 447 1.12 -5.11 -21.74
CA LYS A 447 -0.21 -5.56 -22.19
C LYS A 447 -1.31 -4.62 -21.70
N VAL A 448 -1.19 -4.13 -20.46
CA VAL A 448 -2.17 -3.22 -19.85
C VAL A 448 -2.33 -1.93 -20.66
N TYR A 449 -1.22 -1.26 -21.02
CA TYR A 449 -1.28 -0.04 -21.82
C TYR A 449 -1.86 -0.30 -23.21
N ILE A 450 -1.38 -1.35 -23.90
CA ILE A 450 -1.85 -1.69 -25.25
C ILE A 450 -3.35 -1.96 -25.23
N PHE A 451 -3.82 -2.76 -24.27
CA PHE A 451 -5.23 -3.09 -24.12
C PHE A 451 -6.11 -1.87 -23.87
N LEU A 452 -5.75 -1.01 -22.91
CA LEU A 452 -6.53 0.19 -22.62
C LEU A 452 -6.53 1.17 -23.80
N ASN A 453 -5.41 1.26 -24.54
CA ASN A 453 -5.32 2.08 -25.75
C ASN A 453 -6.24 1.56 -26.88
N MET A 454 -6.34 0.22 -27.02
CA MET A 454 -7.28 -0.41 -27.94
C MET A 454 -8.74 -0.14 -27.54
N MET A 455 -9.10 -0.26 -26.26
CA MET A 455 -10.45 0.07 -25.77
C MET A 455 -10.82 1.53 -26.03
N LEU A 456 -9.85 2.45 -25.85
CA LEU A 456 -10.05 3.86 -26.16
C LEU A 456 -10.28 4.09 -27.65
N ALA A 457 -9.45 3.51 -28.52
CA ALA A 457 -9.62 3.63 -29.96
C ALA A 457 -10.96 3.08 -30.43
N GLN A 458 -11.40 1.94 -29.88
CA GLN A 458 -12.72 1.38 -30.15
C GLN A 458 -13.84 2.36 -29.76
N ALA A 459 -13.79 2.88 -28.52
CA ALA A 459 -14.83 3.77 -28.03
C ALA A 459 -14.87 5.12 -28.78
N GLU A 460 -13.73 5.66 -29.19
CA GLU A 460 -13.63 6.88 -30.00
C GLU A 460 -14.11 6.68 -31.44
N ALA A 461 -13.75 5.55 -32.07
CA ALA A 461 -14.23 5.19 -33.39
C ALA A 461 -15.76 5.05 -33.39
N ARG A 462 -16.31 4.39 -32.37
CA ARG A 462 -17.74 4.20 -32.16
C ARG A 462 -18.50 5.51 -31.94
N LEU A 463 -17.91 6.46 -31.20
CA LEU A 463 -18.48 7.81 -31.03
C LEU A 463 -18.46 8.61 -32.34
N SER A 464 -17.41 8.45 -33.14
CA SER A 464 -17.19 9.18 -34.40
C SER A 464 -17.83 8.53 -35.63
N GLY A 465 -18.39 7.32 -35.50
CA GLY A 465 -18.94 6.54 -36.60
C GLY A 465 -17.89 5.98 -37.58
N GLN A 466 -16.68 5.72 -37.11
CA GLN A 466 -15.57 5.14 -37.87
C GLN A 466 -15.48 3.62 -37.68
N SER A 467 -14.65 2.95 -38.49
CA SER A 467 -14.39 1.51 -38.34
C SER A 467 -13.62 1.22 -37.05
N GLU A 468 -14.24 0.45 -36.14
CA GLU A 468 -13.63 0.03 -34.88
C GLU A 468 -12.42 -0.89 -35.12
N GLU A 469 -12.53 -1.85 -36.06
CA GLU A 469 -11.48 -2.82 -36.37
C GLU A 469 -10.21 -2.15 -36.88
N GLU A 470 -10.35 -1.18 -37.80
CA GLU A 470 -9.21 -0.44 -38.35
C GLU A 470 -8.55 0.46 -37.30
N ALA A 471 -9.34 1.10 -36.43
CA ALA A 471 -8.83 1.95 -35.36
C ALA A 471 -8.05 1.12 -34.33
N VAL A 472 -8.61 -0.01 -33.89
CA VAL A 472 -7.99 -0.93 -32.93
C VAL A 472 -6.71 -1.54 -33.47
N SER A 473 -6.72 -2.04 -34.71
CA SER A 473 -5.54 -2.63 -35.36
C SER A 473 -4.38 -1.63 -35.44
N ARG A 474 -4.67 -0.38 -35.82
CA ARG A 474 -3.67 0.69 -35.91
C ARG A 474 -3.01 0.98 -34.55
N VAL A 475 -3.81 1.22 -33.51
CA VAL A 475 -3.28 1.58 -32.19
C VAL A 475 -2.58 0.43 -31.48
N MET A 476 -2.94 -0.82 -31.82
CA MET A 476 -2.23 -2.00 -31.32
C MET A 476 -0.78 -1.99 -31.80
N HIS A 477 -0.56 -1.82 -33.11
CA HIS A 477 0.78 -1.77 -33.70
C HIS A 477 1.59 -0.56 -33.18
N GLU A 478 1.01 0.64 -33.23
CA GLU A 478 1.67 1.85 -32.73
C GLU A 478 1.97 1.75 -31.22
N GLY A 479 1.05 1.17 -30.44
CA GLY A 479 1.21 0.96 -29.01
C GLY A 479 2.38 0.02 -28.69
N ALA A 480 2.52 -1.08 -29.44
CA ALA A 480 3.62 -2.02 -29.30
C ALA A 480 4.98 -1.37 -29.63
N ASP A 481 5.05 -0.58 -30.71
CA ASP A 481 6.27 0.14 -31.09
C ASP A 481 6.68 1.19 -30.04
N VAL A 482 5.70 1.93 -29.50
CA VAL A 482 5.91 2.88 -28.39
C VAL A 482 6.47 2.15 -27.17
N CYS A 483 5.86 1.04 -26.75
CA CYS A 483 6.34 0.26 -25.62
C CYS A 483 7.75 -0.28 -25.82
N TYR A 484 8.04 -0.83 -27.01
CA TYR A 484 9.37 -1.34 -27.35
C TYR A 484 10.43 -0.24 -27.26
N SER A 485 10.16 0.94 -27.81
CA SER A 485 11.05 2.10 -27.73
C SER A 485 11.33 2.52 -26.28
N ILE A 486 10.28 2.61 -25.44
CA ILE A 486 10.42 2.96 -24.02
C ILE A 486 11.29 1.93 -23.29
N MET A 487 11.07 0.64 -23.53
CA MET A 487 11.84 -0.44 -22.90
C MET A 487 13.32 -0.40 -23.32
N GLN A 488 13.61 -0.08 -24.58
CA GLN A 488 14.97 0.07 -25.08
C GLN A 488 15.69 1.23 -24.39
N ASP A 489 15.01 2.37 -24.23
CA ASP A 489 15.51 3.53 -23.47
C ASP A 489 15.77 3.20 -22.00
N MET A 490 14.96 2.34 -21.38
CA MET A 490 15.19 1.88 -20.01
C MET A 490 16.42 1.00 -19.88
N LEU A 491 16.58 0.03 -20.78
CA LEU A 491 17.69 -0.89 -20.76
C LEU A 491 19.03 -0.17 -20.91
N THR A 492 19.09 0.85 -21.77
CA THR A 492 20.28 1.68 -21.92
C THR A 492 20.63 2.45 -20.65
N ARG A 493 19.64 3.00 -19.93
CA ARG A 493 19.86 3.70 -18.64
C ARG A 493 20.38 2.77 -17.54
N VAL A 494 19.84 1.55 -17.45
CA VAL A 494 20.30 0.55 -16.48
C VAL A 494 21.74 0.11 -16.76
N SER A 495 22.08 -0.12 -18.03
CA SER A 495 23.42 -0.55 -18.45
C SER A 495 24.50 0.51 -18.17
N VAL A 496 24.15 1.79 -18.25
CA VAL A 496 25.06 2.90 -17.89
C VAL A 496 25.25 2.98 -16.37
N ALA A 497 24.18 2.76 -15.58
CA ALA A 497 24.26 2.79 -14.12
C ALA A 497 25.10 1.64 -13.51
N SER A 498 25.15 0.47 -14.17
CA SER A 498 25.94 -0.68 -13.72
C SER A 498 27.46 -0.59 -13.99
N THR A 499 27.94 0.46 -14.66
CA THR A 499 29.39 0.63 -14.98
C THR A 499 30.18 1.49 -13.97
N GLY A 500 29.62 1.78 -12.80
CA GLY A 500 30.35 2.39 -11.67
C GLY A 500 31.31 1.41 -10.97
N PRO A 501 32.39 1.90 -10.30
CA PRO A 501 33.45 1.02 -9.84
C PRO A 501 32.99 0.15 -8.67
N ASP A 502 33.35 -1.13 -8.75
CA ASP A 502 33.20 -2.20 -7.74
C ASP A 502 31.82 -2.89 -7.62
N THR A 503 31.40 -3.58 -8.69
CA THR A 503 30.71 -4.88 -8.57
C THR A 503 31.33 -5.92 -9.50
N ALA A 504 32.62 -6.21 -9.29
CA ALA A 504 33.24 -7.41 -9.86
C ALA A 504 32.76 -8.65 -9.08
N SER A 505 31.66 -9.26 -9.54
CA SER A 505 31.44 -10.72 -9.63
C SER A 505 29.95 -11.06 -9.64
N SER A 506 29.31 -11.02 -10.80
CA SER A 506 28.24 -11.97 -11.17
C SER A 506 27.81 -11.76 -12.63
N GLU A 507 28.77 -11.71 -13.57
CA GLU A 507 28.45 -11.95 -14.97
C GLU A 507 28.57 -13.45 -15.24
N ASN A 508 27.57 -13.99 -15.94
CA ASN A 508 27.37 -15.39 -16.36
C ASN A 508 26.68 -16.34 -15.38
N THR A 509 25.35 -16.21 -15.23
CA THR A 509 24.47 -17.39 -15.02
C THR A 509 23.03 -17.20 -15.51
N LEU A 510 22.84 -16.55 -16.67
CA LEU A 510 21.50 -16.38 -17.26
C LEU A 510 21.32 -17.09 -18.61
N ASN A 511 22.09 -18.17 -18.86
CA ASN A 511 21.85 -19.06 -19.98
C ASN A 511 22.31 -20.48 -19.65
N ARG A 512 21.42 -21.27 -19.02
CA ARG A 512 21.24 -22.73 -19.15
C ARG A 512 20.42 -23.26 -17.96
N CYS A 513 19.11 -23.36 -18.15
CA CYS A 513 18.28 -24.42 -17.59
C CYS A 513 17.12 -24.66 -18.55
N ASP A 514 17.47 -25.10 -19.76
CA ASP A 514 16.57 -25.92 -20.54
C ASP A 514 17.06 -27.36 -20.39
N ASP A 515 16.11 -28.23 -20.09
CA ASP A 515 16.20 -29.69 -20.04
C ASP A 515 16.73 -30.30 -18.73
N PHE A 516 15.81 -30.61 -17.80
CA PHE A 516 15.61 -31.94 -17.18
C PHE A 516 14.33 -31.91 -16.33
N GLY A 517 13.44 -32.88 -16.55
CA GLY A 517 12.11 -32.91 -15.94
C GLY A 517 12.06 -33.27 -14.46
N GLU A 518 11.24 -32.54 -13.72
CA GLU A 518 10.28 -33.03 -12.72
C GLU A 518 9.20 -31.95 -12.53
N SER A 519 7.96 -32.28 -12.88
CA SER A 519 6.78 -31.37 -12.93
C SER A 519 6.21 -31.03 -11.55
N LEU A 520 7.03 -30.47 -10.65
CA LEU A 520 6.60 -29.99 -9.33
C LEU A 520 6.89 -28.51 -9.10
N ASP A 521 7.69 -27.87 -9.95
CA ASP A 521 8.15 -26.48 -9.81
C ASP A 521 7.48 -25.57 -10.86
N LEU A 522 6.15 -25.59 -10.93
CA LEU A 522 5.40 -24.54 -11.62
C LEU A 522 5.49 -23.28 -10.75
N GLY A 523 6.32 -22.33 -11.16
CA GLY A 523 6.51 -21.06 -10.45
C GLY A 523 5.19 -20.33 -10.20
N PHE A 524 5.12 -19.58 -9.10
CA PHE A 524 3.93 -18.85 -8.65
C PHE A 524 3.35 -17.90 -9.72
N ASP A 525 4.21 -17.37 -10.60
CA ASP A 525 3.81 -16.54 -11.74
C ASP A 525 2.81 -17.26 -12.66
N SER A 526 2.92 -18.59 -12.86
CA SER A 526 1.99 -19.36 -13.69
C SER A 526 0.58 -19.52 -13.10
N VAL A 527 0.42 -19.29 -11.79
CA VAL A 527 -0.87 -19.43 -11.09
C VAL A 527 -1.61 -18.10 -11.08
N TYR A 528 -0.90 -16.97 -10.89
CA TYR A 528 -1.47 -15.62 -10.78
C TYR A 528 -1.38 -14.78 -12.05
N ASP A 529 -0.62 -15.19 -13.08
CA ASP A 529 -0.78 -14.63 -14.43
C ASP A 529 -2.22 -14.82 -14.96
N ASN A 530 -3.00 -15.73 -14.37
CA ASN A 530 -4.39 -15.98 -14.73
C ASN A 530 -5.41 -14.95 -14.22
N ASP A 531 -5.09 -14.12 -13.21
CA ASP A 531 -6.10 -13.21 -12.64
C ASP A 531 -6.35 -11.96 -13.49
N PHE A 532 -5.45 -11.67 -14.44
CA PHE A 532 -5.65 -10.75 -15.56
C PHE A 532 -4.74 -11.17 -16.72
N ASN A 533 -4.89 -12.41 -17.18
CA ASN A 533 -4.25 -12.79 -18.43
C ASN A 533 -4.99 -12.04 -19.54
N LEU A 534 -4.46 -10.88 -19.95
CA LEU A 534 -4.81 -10.26 -21.23
C LEU A 534 -4.05 -11.02 -22.32
N ASP A 535 -4.23 -12.33 -22.38
CA ASP A 535 -3.77 -13.08 -23.53
C ASP A 535 -4.69 -12.70 -24.70
N PHE A 536 -4.08 -12.39 -25.84
CA PHE A 536 -4.79 -11.99 -27.05
C PHE A 536 -5.94 -12.94 -27.52
N PRO A 537 -6.09 -14.21 -27.08
CA PRO A 537 -7.30 -14.99 -27.31
C PRO A 537 -8.51 -14.63 -26.43
N ASP A 538 -8.35 -13.93 -25.31
CA ASP A 538 -9.48 -13.53 -24.42
C ASP A 538 -10.35 -12.40 -25.01
N PHE A 539 -10.05 -11.94 -26.23
CA PHE A 539 -10.96 -11.12 -27.04
C PHE A 539 -12.29 -11.82 -27.33
N GLU A 540 -12.42 -13.15 -27.18
CA GLU A 540 -13.72 -13.83 -27.31
C GLU A 540 -14.69 -13.51 -26.17
N LEU A 541 -14.21 -13.11 -24.98
CA LEU A 541 -15.05 -12.55 -23.91
C LEU A 541 -15.62 -11.17 -24.28
N PHE A 542 -15.03 -10.54 -25.29
CA PHE A 542 -15.41 -9.24 -25.81
C PHE A 542 -15.97 -9.26 -27.24
N SER A 543 -16.05 -10.43 -27.88
CA SER A 543 -16.63 -10.59 -29.21
C SER A 543 -18.16 -10.39 -29.23
N GLY A 544 -18.78 -10.28 -28.06
CA GLY A 544 -20.17 -9.85 -27.85
C GLY A 544 -20.36 -8.37 -27.49
N TRP A 545 -19.41 -7.48 -27.80
CA TRP A 545 -19.44 -6.03 -27.51
C TRP A 545 -19.84 -5.14 -28.70
#